data_AF-A0AAU2JST0-F1
#
_entry.id   AF-A0AAU2JST0-F1
#
_cell.length_a   1.000
_cell.length_b   1.000
_cell.length_c   1.000
_cell.angle_alpha   90.00
_cell.angle_beta   90.00
_cell.angle_gamma   90.00
#
_symmetry.space_group_name_H-M   'P 1'
#
loop_
_entity.id
_entity.type
_entity.pdbx_description
1 polymer ?
#
loop_
_entity_poly.entity_id
_entity_poly.type
_entity_poly.pdbx_seq_one_letter_code
_entity_poly.pdbx_strand_id
1 'polypeptide(L)'
;MHRAPAVMVLAVVLTGCADVEGLKSEGDLGTVHAPQSLWKDVRPDPPGPGLKPGTAAVVPGLPKAAGLTLRGVNVPAVVRADVTSAARQDGGTGQLVDPRAVQRLALCTQAVDGGPDCPVRPGVLHDLTGDGREELITALDIDGRLSELRVYTVRDDGSIARILSRRAVLEAVEVAAEHLAVREPTTNPAYVAVSDYVWDRKTGTMNLSQLTLDECPGIGASALGGGSGVRCRP
;
A
#
# COMPACT_ATOMS: atom_id res chain seq x y z
N MET A 1 -89.68 -46.75 14.96
CA MET A 1 -89.56 -45.98 13.71
C MET A 1 -88.84 -44.67 14.03
N HIS A 2 -87.67 -44.44 13.41
CA HIS A 2 -86.82 -43.22 13.44
C HIS A 2 -86.16 -42.86 14.79
N ARG A 3 -84.91 -42.42 14.95
CA ARG A 3 -83.64 -42.36 14.19
C ARG A 3 -82.56 -42.07 15.27
N ALA A 4 -81.36 -42.63 15.15
CA ALA A 4 -80.19 -42.26 15.96
C ALA A 4 -79.62 -40.88 15.53
N PRO A 5 -78.74 -40.28 16.35
CA PRO A 5 -77.51 -39.76 15.74
C PRO A 5 -76.25 -40.16 16.52
N ALA A 6 -75.29 -40.65 15.74
CA ALA A 6 -73.93 -40.96 16.13
C ALA A 6 -73.10 -39.67 16.26
N VAL A 7 -72.24 -39.63 17.28
CA VAL A 7 -71.28 -38.56 17.54
C VAL A 7 -70.14 -38.68 16.52
N MET A 8 -69.98 -37.66 15.67
CA MET A 8 -68.89 -37.54 14.70
C MET A 8 -67.82 -36.61 15.29
N VAL A 9 -66.65 -37.16 15.61
CA VAL A 9 -65.45 -36.44 16.05
C VAL A 9 -64.84 -35.75 14.84
N LEU A 10 -64.80 -34.42 14.86
CA LEU A 10 -64.19 -33.60 13.80
C LEU A 10 -62.73 -33.32 14.17
N ALA A 11 -61.79 -33.89 13.42
CA ALA A 11 -60.37 -33.56 13.52
C ALA A 11 -60.10 -32.21 12.82
N VAL A 12 -59.64 -31.22 13.58
CA VAL A 12 -59.19 -29.92 13.04
C VAL A 12 -57.73 -30.08 12.59
N VAL A 13 -57.51 -30.07 11.28
CA VAL A 13 -56.15 -30.02 10.70
C VAL A 13 -55.82 -28.54 10.46
N LEU A 14 -54.92 -27.99 11.27
CA LEU A 14 -54.33 -26.67 11.05
C LEU A 14 -53.28 -26.80 9.94
N THR A 15 -53.64 -26.50 8.69
CA THR A 15 -52.66 -26.22 7.64
C THR A 15 -52.22 -24.77 7.77
N GLY A 16 -51.11 -24.54 8.47
CA GLY A 16 -50.39 -23.26 8.41
C GLY A 16 -49.71 -23.14 7.04
N CYS A 17 -50.37 -22.49 6.09
CA CYS A 17 -49.68 -21.95 4.92
C CYS A 17 -48.86 -20.76 5.40
N ALA A 18 -47.53 -20.90 5.44
CA ALA A 18 -46.67 -19.74 5.46
C ALA A 18 -46.88 -19.01 4.12
N ASP A 19 -47.51 -17.84 4.16
CA ASP A 19 -47.39 -16.87 3.08
C ASP A 19 -45.90 -16.53 2.98
N VAL A 20 -45.22 -17.15 2.03
CA VAL A 20 -43.98 -16.62 1.50
C VAL A 20 -44.37 -15.36 0.75
N GLU A 21 -44.38 -14.22 1.44
CA GLU A 21 -44.40 -12.91 0.79
C GLU A 21 -43.31 -12.95 -0.27
N GLY A 22 -43.80 -13.03 -1.51
CA GLY A 22 -43.03 -13.56 -2.62
C GLY A 22 -41.72 -12.83 -2.73
N LEU A 23 -40.65 -13.60 -2.91
CA LEU A 23 -39.38 -13.08 -3.40
C LEU A 23 -39.69 -12.22 -4.62
N LYS A 24 -39.72 -10.90 -4.42
CA LYS A 24 -39.87 -9.96 -5.50
C LYS A 24 -38.54 -9.98 -6.24
N SER A 25 -38.55 -10.63 -7.39
CA SER A 25 -37.51 -10.46 -8.38
C SER A 25 -37.46 -8.98 -8.75
N GLU A 26 -36.35 -8.29 -8.50
CA GLU A 26 -36.12 -6.91 -8.95
C GLU A 26 -35.92 -6.81 -10.48
N GLY A 27 -36.23 -7.87 -11.21
CA GLY A 27 -35.97 -8.00 -12.63
C GLY A 27 -34.60 -8.61 -12.90
N ASP A 28 -34.35 -8.90 -14.18
CA ASP A 28 -33.05 -9.34 -14.66
C ASP A 28 -32.00 -8.28 -14.31
N LEU A 29 -30.98 -8.64 -13.52
CA LEU A 29 -29.89 -7.74 -13.12
C LEU A 29 -28.93 -7.40 -14.28
N GLY A 30 -29.41 -7.56 -15.52
CA GLY A 30 -28.61 -7.52 -16.73
C GLY A 30 -27.69 -8.73 -16.83
N THR A 31 -27.37 -9.10 -18.07
CA THR A 31 -26.38 -10.13 -18.36
C THR A 31 -25.05 -9.72 -17.72
N VAL A 32 -24.59 -10.46 -16.70
CA VAL A 32 -23.27 -10.25 -16.11
C VAL A 32 -22.23 -10.51 -17.20
N HIS A 33 -21.64 -9.44 -17.73
CA HIS A 33 -20.51 -9.57 -18.63
C HIS A 33 -19.29 -10.02 -17.83
N ALA A 34 -18.73 -11.17 -18.18
CA ALA A 34 -17.45 -11.59 -17.63
C ALA A 34 -16.40 -10.47 -17.84
N PRO A 35 -15.51 -10.21 -16.86
CA PRO A 35 -14.47 -9.22 -17.03
C PRO A 35 -13.70 -9.47 -18.34
N GLN A 36 -13.61 -8.45 -19.18
CA GLN A 36 -12.85 -8.56 -20.42
C GLN A 36 -11.38 -8.78 -20.10
N SER A 37 -10.84 -9.97 -20.37
CA SER A 37 -9.39 -10.19 -20.27
C SER A 37 -8.69 -9.46 -21.41
N LEU A 38 -7.92 -8.43 -21.06
CA LEU A 38 -6.98 -7.78 -21.96
C LEU A 38 -5.69 -8.63 -22.06
N TRP A 39 -4.97 -8.51 -23.18
CA TRP A 39 -3.63 -9.09 -23.39
C TRP A 39 -3.52 -10.61 -23.15
N LYS A 40 -4.50 -11.39 -23.65
CA LYS A 40 -4.54 -12.86 -23.51
C LYS A 40 -3.27 -13.58 -24.00
N ASP A 41 -2.54 -12.95 -24.92
CA ASP A 41 -1.34 -13.51 -25.54
C ASP A 41 -0.03 -12.96 -24.95
N VAL A 42 -0.10 -12.03 -23.99
CA VAL A 42 1.09 -11.51 -23.29
C VAL A 42 1.32 -12.34 -22.03
N ARG A 43 2.31 -13.23 -22.10
CA ARG A 43 2.85 -13.90 -20.91
C ARG A 43 4.24 -13.36 -20.64
N PRO A 44 4.44 -12.49 -19.64
CA PRO A 44 5.79 -12.13 -19.25
C PRO A 44 6.52 -13.38 -18.77
N ASP A 45 7.82 -13.46 -19.06
CA ASP A 45 8.66 -14.51 -18.52
C ASP A 45 8.63 -14.47 -16.98
N PRO A 46 8.71 -15.62 -16.29
CA PRO A 46 8.83 -15.63 -14.85
C PRO A 46 10.06 -14.83 -14.39
N PRO A 47 10.04 -14.28 -13.15
CA PRO A 47 11.17 -13.58 -12.56
C PRO A 47 12.49 -14.35 -12.73
N GLY A 48 13.54 -13.66 -13.18
CA GLY A 48 14.86 -14.26 -13.29
C GLY A 48 15.39 -14.79 -11.94
N PRO A 49 16.37 -15.71 -11.92
CA PRO A 49 16.91 -16.28 -10.69
C PRO A 49 17.38 -15.18 -9.72
N GLY A 50 16.87 -15.18 -8.49
CA GLY A 50 17.18 -14.18 -7.46
C GLY A 50 16.26 -12.96 -7.45
N LEU A 51 15.46 -12.75 -8.49
CA LEU A 51 14.37 -11.80 -8.48
C LEU A 51 13.24 -12.40 -7.63
N LYS A 52 13.01 -11.83 -6.46
CA LYS A 52 11.88 -12.19 -5.60
C LYS A 52 10.94 -10.99 -5.46
N PRO A 53 10.13 -10.70 -6.49
CA PRO A 53 9.12 -9.65 -6.40
C PRO A 53 8.23 -9.90 -5.19
N GLY A 54 8.01 -8.87 -4.37
CA GLY A 54 7.16 -8.98 -3.18
C GLY A 54 7.78 -9.70 -1.98
N THR A 55 9.11 -9.82 -1.89
CA THR A 55 9.79 -10.24 -0.63
C THR A 55 10.80 -9.20 -0.18
N ALA A 56 11.08 -9.17 1.14
CA ALA A 56 12.06 -8.23 1.67
C ALA A 56 13.45 -8.45 1.05
N ALA A 57 14.04 -7.36 0.58
CA ALA A 57 15.38 -7.36 -0.02
C ALA A 57 16.42 -6.95 1.04
N VAL A 58 17.36 -7.83 1.36
CA VAL A 58 18.52 -7.47 2.20
C VAL A 58 19.32 -6.41 1.47
N VAL A 59 19.63 -5.31 2.15
CA VAL A 59 20.45 -4.24 1.60
C VAL A 59 21.92 -4.66 1.69
N PRO A 60 22.61 -4.86 0.55
CA PRO A 60 23.97 -5.39 0.56
C PRO A 60 24.98 -4.33 0.98
N GLY A 61 26.10 -4.78 1.55
CA GLY A 61 27.26 -3.92 1.83
C GLY A 61 27.13 -3.00 3.04
N LEU A 62 26.04 -3.10 3.80
CA LEU A 62 25.88 -2.40 5.08
C LEU A 62 26.44 -3.25 6.24
N PRO A 63 27.01 -2.61 7.28
CA PRO A 63 27.29 -3.31 8.52
C PRO A 63 25.98 -3.82 9.14
N LYS A 64 26.09 -4.86 9.97
CA LYS A 64 24.98 -5.32 10.78
C LYS A 64 24.55 -4.22 11.74
N ALA A 65 23.24 -4.03 11.91
CA ALA A 65 22.73 -3.03 12.82
C ALA A 65 22.97 -3.50 14.27
N ALA A 66 23.77 -2.74 15.02
CA ALA A 66 24.09 -3.06 16.40
C ALA A 66 22.82 -3.05 17.26
N GLY A 67 22.71 -4.02 18.18
CA GLY A 67 21.56 -4.09 19.10
C GLY A 67 20.21 -4.32 18.42
N LEU A 68 20.19 -4.76 17.16
CA LEU A 68 18.96 -4.96 16.38
C LEU A 68 18.08 -3.71 16.33
N THR A 69 18.68 -2.52 16.17
CA THR A 69 17.93 -1.26 16.04
C THR A 69 18.39 -0.47 14.83
N LEU A 70 17.45 0.22 14.19
CA LEU A 70 17.73 1.20 13.13
C LEU A 70 17.97 2.61 13.70
N ARG A 71 17.94 2.77 15.02
CA ARG A 71 18.25 4.05 15.66
C ARG A 71 19.74 4.38 15.49
N GLY A 72 20.01 5.56 14.94
CA GLY A 72 21.38 6.05 14.73
C GLY A 72 22.07 5.52 13.47
N VAL A 73 21.36 4.79 12.58
CA VAL A 73 21.91 4.44 11.27
C VAL A 73 22.10 5.67 10.40
N ASN A 74 23.10 5.65 9.52
CA ASN A 74 23.27 6.68 8.51
C ASN A 74 22.23 6.45 7.38
N VAL A 75 21.12 7.19 7.44
CA VAL A 75 19.98 7.03 6.51
C VAL A 75 20.40 7.18 5.04
N PRO A 76 21.15 8.22 4.62
CA PRO A 76 21.64 8.31 3.26
C PRO A 76 22.50 7.11 2.82
N ALA A 77 23.32 6.54 3.70
CA ALA A 77 24.12 5.36 3.38
C ALA A 77 23.25 4.11 3.16
N VAL A 78 22.20 3.92 3.97
CA VAL A 78 21.24 2.82 3.79
C VAL A 78 20.53 2.94 2.44
N VAL A 79 19.97 4.11 2.15
CA VAL A 79 19.27 4.37 0.88
C VAL A 79 20.22 4.23 -0.30
N ARG A 80 21.46 4.71 -0.20
CA ARG A 80 22.48 4.58 -1.25
C ARG A 80 22.81 3.13 -1.55
N ALA A 81 23.00 2.31 -0.53
CA ALA A 81 23.31 0.89 -0.70
C ALA A 81 22.15 0.14 -1.39
N ASP A 82 20.91 0.40 -0.94
CA ASP A 82 19.70 -0.20 -1.51
C ASP A 82 19.48 0.22 -2.96
N VAL A 83 19.42 1.53 -3.22
CA VAL A 83 19.16 2.09 -4.56
C VAL A 83 20.23 1.68 -5.56
N THR A 84 21.51 1.71 -5.19
CA THR A 84 22.60 1.27 -6.07
C THR A 84 22.50 -0.22 -6.38
N SER A 85 22.11 -1.04 -5.40
CA SER A 85 21.89 -2.47 -5.61
C SER A 85 20.70 -2.72 -6.52
N ALA A 86 19.57 -2.06 -6.27
CA ALA A 86 18.37 -2.16 -7.09
C ALA A 86 18.66 -1.74 -8.54
N ALA A 87 19.33 -0.61 -8.76
CA ALA A 87 19.68 -0.13 -10.09
C ALA A 87 20.58 -1.12 -10.86
N ARG A 88 21.52 -1.78 -10.17
CA ARG A 88 22.35 -2.83 -10.79
C ARG A 88 21.52 -4.04 -11.21
N GLN A 89 20.59 -4.49 -10.37
CA GLN A 89 19.69 -5.61 -10.66
C GLN A 89 18.72 -5.28 -11.79
N ASP A 90 18.30 -4.02 -11.85
CA ASP A 90 17.32 -3.51 -12.79
C ASP A 90 17.85 -3.36 -14.23
N GLY A 91 19.17 -3.33 -14.40
CA GLY A 91 19.82 -3.18 -15.71
C GLY A 91 19.48 -1.87 -16.43
N GLY A 92 18.97 -0.87 -15.70
CA GLY A 92 18.54 0.41 -16.26
C GLY A 92 17.12 0.42 -16.86
N THR A 93 16.31 -0.62 -16.63
CA THR A 93 14.93 -0.70 -17.15
C THR A 93 13.96 0.25 -16.44
N GLY A 94 14.34 0.77 -15.28
CA GLY A 94 13.52 1.60 -14.41
C GLY A 94 12.40 0.83 -13.70
N GLN A 95 12.45 -0.51 -13.63
CA GLN A 95 11.39 -1.32 -13.01
C GLN A 95 11.50 -1.34 -11.48
N LEU A 96 12.69 -1.59 -10.94
CA LEU A 96 12.94 -1.68 -9.50
C LEU A 96 13.18 -0.33 -8.83
N VAL A 97 13.73 0.63 -9.58
CA VAL A 97 14.07 1.98 -9.08
C VAL A 97 14.15 2.96 -10.24
N ASP A 98 13.84 4.24 -10.00
CA ASP A 98 13.98 5.29 -11.01
C ASP A 98 15.43 5.37 -11.52
N PRO A 99 15.67 5.40 -12.85
CA PRO A 99 17.01 5.49 -13.42
C PRO A 99 17.83 6.70 -12.95
N ARG A 100 17.16 7.78 -12.50
CA ARG A 100 17.81 9.00 -12.00
C ARG A 100 18.23 8.87 -10.53
N ALA A 101 17.74 7.87 -9.79
CA ALA A 101 17.91 7.76 -8.34
C ALA A 101 19.38 7.70 -7.91
N VAL A 102 20.21 6.91 -8.60
CA VAL A 102 21.65 6.80 -8.31
C VAL A 102 22.36 8.14 -8.52
N GLN A 103 22.00 8.87 -9.59
CA GLN A 103 22.58 10.18 -9.87
C GLN A 103 22.15 11.21 -8.81
N ARG A 104 20.91 11.15 -8.33
CA ARG A 104 20.41 12.03 -7.27
C ARG A 104 21.16 11.81 -5.94
N LEU A 105 21.50 10.56 -5.62
CA LEU A 105 22.29 10.22 -4.43
C LEU A 105 23.75 10.70 -4.48
N ALA A 106 24.26 11.10 -5.65
CA ALA A 106 25.60 11.68 -5.78
C ALA A 106 25.68 13.09 -5.16
N LEU A 107 24.54 13.74 -4.93
CA LEU A 107 24.47 15.03 -4.23
C LEU A 107 24.69 14.90 -2.71
N CYS A 108 24.49 13.69 -2.15
CA CYS A 108 24.71 13.45 -0.74
C CYS A 108 26.22 13.31 -0.44
N THR A 109 26.69 14.07 0.54
CA THR A 109 28.03 13.98 1.12
C THR A 109 28.19 12.76 2.03
N GLN A 110 29.32 12.68 2.75
CA GLN A 110 29.56 11.64 3.77
C GLN A 110 29.05 12.03 5.17
N ALA A 111 28.43 13.21 5.32
CA ALA A 111 27.78 13.60 6.57
C ALA A 111 26.64 12.63 6.92
N VAL A 112 26.29 12.54 8.22
CA VAL A 112 25.25 11.61 8.71
C VAL A 112 23.87 11.91 8.13
N ASP A 113 23.58 13.19 7.90
CA ASP A 113 22.38 13.70 7.24
C ASP A 113 22.53 13.81 5.71
N GLY A 114 23.72 13.50 5.17
CA GLY A 114 24.05 13.63 3.75
C GLY A 114 24.38 15.06 3.32
N GLY A 115 24.29 16.06 4.18
CA GLY A 115 24.51 17.47 3.84
C GLY A 115 23.33 18.14 3.11
N PRO A 116 23.43 19.45 2.84
CA PRO A 116 22.30 20.31 2.50
C PRO A 116 21.65 19.99 1.14
N ASP A 117 22.39 19.41 0.21
CA ASP A 117 21.90 19.08 -1.14
C ASP A 117 21.40 17.63 -1.25
N CYS A 118 21.46 16.85 -0.17
CA CYS A 118 21.06 15.44 -0.20
C CYS A 118 19.54 15.31 -0.32
N PRO A 119 19.02 14.70 -1.40
CA PRO A 119 17.57 14.57 -1.61
C PRO A 119 16.96 13.40 -0.83
N VAL A 120 17.65 12.87 0.18
CA VAL A 120 17.11 11.83 1.06
C VAL A 120 16.43 12.55 2.23
N ARG A 121 15.13 12.30 2.41
CA ARG A 121 14.37 12.86 3.52
C ARG A 121 14.89 12.29 4.85
N PRO A 122 14.86 13.06 5.95
CA PRO A 122 15.16 12.55 7.28
C PRO A 122 14.37 11.27 7.58
N GLY A 123 15.02 10.31 8.23
CA GLY A 123 14.39 9.07 8.63
C GLY A 123 13.40 9.27 9.77
N VAL A 124 12.25 8.62 9.68
CA VAL A 124 11.28 8.49 10.78
C VAL A 124 11.28 7.04 11.25
N LEU A 125 11.30 6.82 12.57
CA LEU A 125 11.25 5.50 13.17
C LEU A 125 9.83 5.22 13.69
N HIS A 126 9.28 4.06 13.36
CA HIS A 126 8.02 3.58 13.91
C HIS A 126 7.93 2.06 13.87
N ASP A 127 7.31 1.43 14.87
CA ASP A 127 7.04 -0.01 14.85
C ASP A 127 5.87 -0.30 13.91
N LEU A 128 6.18 -0.79 12.71
CA LEU A 128 5.19 -1.16 11.69
C LEU A 128 4.92 -2.66 11.66
N THR A 129 5.77 -3.46 12.29
CA THR A 129 5.71 -4.93 12.24
C THR A 129 5.07 -5.54 13.48
N GLY A 130 4.87 -4.73 14.53
CA GLY A 130 4.31 -5.11 15.81
C GLY A 130 5.24 -5.98 16.64
N ASP A 131 6.55 -5.93 16.37
CA ASP A 131 7.56 -6.77 17.04
C ASP A 131 8.37 -6.02 18.10
N GLY A 132 8.02 -4.75 18.35
CA GLY A 132 8.66 -3.87 19.33
C GLY A 132 9.95 -3.23 18.82
N ARG A 133 10.37 -3.50 17.57
CA ARG A 133 11.49 -2.81 16.92
C ARG A 133 10.96 -1.82 15.90
N GLU A 134 11.55 -0.62 15.88
CA GLU A 134 11.11 0.42 14.97
C GLU A 134 11.74 0.23 13.57
N GLU A 135 10.89 0.27 12.55
CA GLU A 135 11.26 0.37 11.14
C GLU A 135 11.68 1.80 10.77
N LEU A 136 12.59 1.93 9.80
CA LEU A 136 13.01 3.19 9.23
C LEU A 136 12.18 3.52 7.99
N ILE A 137 11.44 4.62 8.04
CA ILE A 137 10.66 5.20 6.95
C ILE A 137 11.42 6.43 6.42
N THR A 138 11.67 6.47 5.11
CA THR A 138 12.33 7.62 4.44
C THR A 138 11.93 7.67 2.96
N ALA A 139 12.32 8.71 2.25
CA ALA A 139 12.17 8.78 0.81
C ALA A 139 13.39 9.45 0.14
N LEU A 140 13.67 9.05 -1.10
CA LEU A 140 14.59 9.75 -1.98
C LEU A 140 13.78 10.59 -2.98
N ASP A 141 13.92 11.91 -2.93
CA ASP A 141 13.27 12.83 -3.85
C ASP A 141 13.98 12.83 -5.22
N ILE A 142 13.32 12.26 -6.22
CA ILE A 142 13.88 12.10 -7.56
C ILE A 142 13.85 13.45 -8.30
N ASP A 143 12.75 14.17 -8.19
CA ASP A 143 12.59 15.53 -8.69
C ASP A 143 11.62 16.30 -7.78
N GLY A 144 11.15 17.47 -8.22
CA GLY A 144 10.22 18.30 -7.44
C GLY A 144 8.82 17.70 -7.25
N ARG A 145 8.55 16.49 -7.76
CA ARG A 145 7.25 15.83 -7.70
C ARG A 145 7.35 14.36 -7.29
N LEU A 146 8.26 13.59 -7.89
CA LEU A 146 8.36 12.15 -7.71
C LEU A 146 9.37 11.79 -6.62
N SER A 147 9.00 10.87 -5.75
CA SER A 147 9.87 10.32 -4.71
C SER A 147 9.86 8.79 -4.72
N GLU A 148 10.96 8.21 -4.26
CA GLU A 148 11.12 6.79 -3.96
C GLU A 148 10.95 6.59 -2.45
N LEU A 149 9.74 6.25 -2.00
CA LEU A 149 9.47 5.86 -0.62
C LEU A 149 10.17 4.52 -0.33
N ARG A 150 10.79 4.46 0.85
CA ARG A 150 11.56 3.32 1.33
C ARG A 150 11.24 3.05 2.79
N VAL A 151 10.98 1.79 3.10
CA VAL A 151 10.84 1.31 4.48
C VAL A 151 11.78 0.15 4.71
N TYR A 152 12.53 0.22 5.80
CA TYR A 152 13.52 -0.79 6.18
C TYR A 152 13.23 -1.35 7.57
N THR A 153 13.49 -2.63 7.75
CA THR A 153 13.53 -3.31 9.04
C THR A 153 14.94 -3.87 9.30
N VAL A 154 15.15 -4.36 10.52
CA VAL A 154 16.33 -5.15 10.89
C VAL A 154 15.90 -6.58 11.22
N ARG A 155 16.54 -7.54 10.53
CA ARG A 155 16.34 -8.97 10.77
C ARG A 155 17.09 -9.44 12.01
N ASP A 156 16.73 -10.61 12.54
CA ASP A 156 17.34 -11.20 13.73
C ASP A 156 18.86 -11.40 13.62
N ASP A 157 19.37 -11.58 12.40
CA ASP A 157 20.80 -11.69 12.13
C ASP A 157 21.52 -10.32 12.02
N GLY A 158 20.80 -9.23 12.33
CA GLY A 158 21.24 -7.84 12.24
C GLY A 158 21.28 -7.26 10.81
N SER A 159 20.87 -8.00 9.77
CA SER A 159 20.84 -7.44 8.42
C SER A 159 19.71 -6.42 8.27
N ILE A 160 20.02 -5.30 7.62
CA ILE A 160 19.02 -4.31 7.23
C ILE A 160 18.34 -4.79 5.95
N ALA A 161 17.01 -4.86 5.96
CA ALA A 161 16.23 -5.32 4.83
C ALA A 161 15.15 -4.30 4.46
N ARG A 162 15.00 -4.04 3.17
CA ARG A 162 13.90 -3.23 2.65
C ARG A 162 12.62 -4.05 2.64
N ILE A 163 11.58 -3.53 3.28
CA ILE A 163 10.26 -4.14 3.38
C ILE A 163 9.19 -3.42 2.55
N LEU A 164 9.44 -2.17 2.15
CA LEU A 164 8.61 -1.42 1.20
C LEU A 164 9.49 -0.60 0.24
N SER A 165 9.11 -0.60 -1.04
CA SER A 165 9.69 0.24 -2.09
C SER A 165 8.56 0.74 -2.96
N ARG A 166 8.39 2.06 -3.06
CA ARG A 166 7.31 2.64 -3.86
C ARG A 166 7.73 3.95 -4.49
N ARG A 167 7.51 4.08 -5.80
CA ARG A 167 7.53 5.38 -6.47
C ARG A 167 6.16 6.03 -6.34
N ALA A 168 6.14 7.28 -5.89
CA ALA A 168 4.91 7.98 -5.58
C ALA A 168 5.10 9.50 -5.64
N VAL A 169 4.00 10.22 -5.85
CA VAL A 169 3.94 11.67 -5.62
C VAL A 169 3.47 11.88 -4.18
N LEU A 170 4.43 11.94 -3.26
CA LEU A 170 4.16 11.94 -1.83
C LEU A 170 3.59 13.30 -1.37
N GLU A 171 2.27 13.39 -1.24
CA GLU A 171 1.62 14.52 -0.56
C GLU A 171 1.70 14.36 0.95
N ALA A 172 1.43 13.15 1.46
CA ALA A 172 1.67 12.79 2.85
C ALA A 172 2.04 11.31 3.00
N VAL A 173 2.77 11.02 4.08
CA VAL A 173 3.01 9.66 4.57
C VAL A 173 2.65 9.66 6.05
N GLU A 174 1.64 8.88 6.40
CA GLU A 174 1.03 8.84 7.72
C GLU A 174 1.21 7.45 8.32
N VAL A 175 1.38 7.39 9.63
CA VAL A 175 1.49 6.12 10.35
C VAL A 175 0.44 6.09 11.45
N ALA A 176 -0.33 5.01 11.49
CA ALA A 176 -1.35 4.78 12.51
C ALA A 176 -1.32 3.31 12.92
N ALA A 177 -0.90 3.03 14.16
CA ALA A 177 -0.59 1.67 14.60
C ALA A 177 0.37 1.00 13.59
N GLU A 178 0.05 -0.21 13.13
CA GLU A 178 0.87 -1.02 12.20
C GLU A 178 0.57 -0.70 10.72
N HIS A 179 -0.11 0.41 10.44
CA HIS A 179 -0.48 0.85 9.09
C HIS A 179 0.37 2.03 8.63
N LEU A 180 0.81 1.96 7.38
CA LEU A 180 1.47 3.06 6.67
C LEU A 180 0.58 3.54 5.52
N ALA A 181 -0.02 4.71 5.68
CA ALA A 181 -0.84 5.33 4.66
C ALA A 181 0.00 6.31 3.81
N VAL A 182 -0.11 6.18 2.49
CA VAL A 182 0.52 7.07 1.52
C VAL A 182 -0.57 7.83 0.78
N ARG A 183 -0.54 9.16 0.91
CA ARG A 183 -1.46 10.07 0.22
C ARG A 183 -0.80 10.62 -1.04
N GLU A 184 -1.51 10.53 -2.16
CA GLU A 184 -1.08 11.07 -3.45
C GLU A 184 -2.16 11.94 -4.09
N PRO A 185 -1.79 13.06 -4.72
CA PRO A 185 -2.74 13.91 -5.41
C PRO A 185 -3.29 13.18 -6.63
N THR A 186 -4.58 13.33 -6.87
CA THR A 186 -5.21 12.83 -8.10
C THR A 186 -5.31 13.93 -9.16
N THR A 187 -5.74 13.58 -10.37
CA THR A 187 -6.05 14.58 -11.41
C THR A 187 -7.27 15.42 -11.06
N ASN A 188 -8.15 14.91 -10.19
CA ASN A 188 -9.26 15.67 -9.64
C ASN A 188 -8.87 16.22 -8.26
N PRO A 189 -8.66 17.54 -8.10
CA PRO A 189 -8.19 18.08 -6.83
C PRO A 189 -9.17 17.85 -5.68
N ALA A 190 -10.45 17.52 -5.95
CA ALA A 190 -11.43 17.16 -4.92
C ALA A 190 -11.11 15.85 -4.18
N TYR A 191 -10.19 15.03 -4.71
CA TYR A 191 -9.86 13.72 -4.15
C TYR A 191 -8.36 13.53 -3.99
N VAL A 192 -7.98 12.85 -2.90
CA VAL A 192 -6.65 12.31 -2.66
C VAL A 192 -6.72 10.78 -2.69
N ALA A 193 -5.76 10.15 -3.37
CA ALA A 193 -5.64 8.70 -3.34
C ALA A 193 -4.88 8.28 -2.09
N VAL A 194 -5.43 7.34 -1.32
CA VAL A 194 -4.80 6.82 -0.10
C VAL A 194 -4.50 5.35 -0.28
N SER A 195 -3.22 5.01 -0.32
CA SER A 195 -2.74 3.64 -0.33
C SER A 195 -2.32 3.24 1.08
N ASP A 196 -3.01 2.26 1.66
CA ASP A 196 -2.72 1.75 3.00
C ASP A 196 -1.90 0.47 2.93
N TYR A 197 -0.79 0.44 3.67
CA TYR A 197 0.16 -0.68 3.69
C TYR A 197 0.22 -1.32 5.08
N VAL A 198 0.19 -2.66 5.10
CA VAL A 198 0.28 -3.47 6.33
C VAL A 198 1.37 -4.51 6.22
N TRP A 199 1.96 -4.87 7.35
CA TRP A 199 2.99 -5.89 7.42
C TRP A 199 2.45 -7.31 7.13
N ASP A 200 3.08 -8.01 6.21
CA ASP A 200 2.86 -9.44 5.97
C ASP A 200 4.06 -10.25 6.48
N ARG A 201 3.85 -10.96 7.60
CA ARG A 201 4.86 -11.83 8.22
C ARG A 201 5.33 -12.97 7.31
N LYS A 202 4.52 -13.42 6.35
CA LYS A 202 4.88 -14.55 5.47
C LYS A 202 5.87 -14.12 4.40
N THR A 203 5.64 -12.97 3.79
CA THR A 203 6.52 -12.43 2.73
C THR A 203 7.65 -11.57 3.30
N GLY A 204 7.49 -11.13 4.55
CA GLY A 204 8.39 -10.18 5.18
C GLY A 204 8.33 -8.81 4.50
N THR A 205 7.18 -8.39 3.98
CA THR A 205 7.01 -7.10 3.29
C THR A 205 5.79 -6.34 3.77
N MET A 206 5.80 -5.02 3.56
CA MET A 206 4.59 -4.20 3.65
C MET A 206 3.80 -4.37 2.35
N ASN A 207 2.58 -4.88 2.44
CA ASN A 207 1.70 -5.12 1.29
C ASN A 207 0.55 -4.11 1.28
N LEU A 208 0.11 -3.73 0.07
CA LEU A 208 -1.07 -2.87 -0.09
C LEU A 208 -2.29 -3.63 0.44
N SER A 209 -2.90 -3.10 1.50
CA SER A 209 -4.12 -3.63 2.09
C SER A 209 -5.36 -2.99 1.45
N GLN A 210 -5.31 -1.67 1.28
CA GLN A 210 -6.44 -0.89 0.78
C GLN A 210 -5.99 0.26 -0.12
N LEU A 211 -6.80 0.58 -1.11
CA LEU A 211 -6.68 1.80 -1.91
C LEU A 211 -8.03 2.51 -1.92
N THR A 212 -8.08 3.72 -1.39
CA THR A 212 -9.29 4.57 -1.37
C THR A 212 -9.07 5.90 -2.07
N LEU A 213 -10.18 6.55 -2.40
CA LEU A 213 -10.22 7.96 -2.74
C LEU A 213 -10.91 8.66 -1.57
N ASP A 214 -10.17 9.50 -0.87
CA ASP A 214 -10.74 10.33 0.18
C ASP A 214 -11.11 11.68 -0.43
N GLU A 215 -12.29 12.20 -0.06
CA GLU A 215 -12.65 13.57 -0.37
C GLU A 215 -11.76 14.54 0.40
N CYS A 216 -11.26 15.58 -0.27
CA CYS A 216 -10.52 16.63 0.39
C CYS A 216 -11.50 17.66 0.98
N PRO A 217 -11.62 17.76 2.32
CA PRO A 217 -12.52 18.72 2.94
C PRO A 217 -11.98 20.14 2.68
N GLY A 218 -12.62 20.89 1.78
CA GLY A 218 -12.24 22.28 1.51
C GLY A 218 -12.53 22.79 0.09
N ILE A 219 -12.87 21.93 -0.87
CA ILE A 219 -13.16 22.36 -2.26
C ILE A 219 -14.66 22.62 -2.48
N GLY A 220 -15.52 22.09 -1.63
CA GLY A 220 -16.96 22.34 -1.65
C GLY A 220 -17.37 23.61 -0.91
N ALA A 221 -17.09 24.79 -1.47
CA ALA A 221 -17.91 26.03 -1.26
C ALA A 221 -17.40 27.28 -1.98
N SER A 222 -16.15 27.37 -2.48
CA SER A 222 -15.63 28.69 -2.94
C SER A 222 -14.66 28.73 -4.13
N ALA A 223 -14.42 27.62 -4.84
CA ALA A 223 -13.44 27.63 -5.94
C ALA A 223 -14.04 27.20 -7.29
N LEU A 224 -15.05 27.93 -7.77
CA LEU A 224 -15.37 27.99 -9.21
C LEU A 224 -14.67 29.16 -9.92
N GLY A 225 -13.67 29.78 -9.30
CA GLY A 225 -12.89 30.85 -9.93
C GLY A 225 -11.49 30.98 -9.35
N GLY A 226 -10.48 30.52 -10.10
CA GLY A 226 -9.08 30.83 -9.83
C GLY A 226 -8.19 29.61 -9.64
N GLY A 227 -7.45 29.25 -10.69
CA GLY A 227 -6.49 28.14 -10.71
C GLY A 227 -5.26 28.41 -9.84
N SER A 228 -5.39 28.19 -8.54
CA SER A 228 -4.27 28.03 -7.62
C SER A 228 -4.49 26.71 -6.89
N GLY A 229 -3.59 25.73 -7.08
CA GLY A 229 -3.72 24.38 -6.54
C GLY A 229 -3.90 24.38 -5.02
N VAL A 230 -5.14 24.20 -4.58
CA VAL A 230 -5.48 23.94 -3.18
C VAL A 230 -4.98 22.53 -2.87
N ARG A 231 -3.99 22.42 -1.98
CA ARG A 231 -3.50 21.11 -1.49
C ARG A 231 -4.43 20.60 -0.40
N CYS A 232 -4.60 19.29 -0.32
CA CYS A 232 -5.38 18.68 0.73
C CYS A 232 -4.56 18.81 2.03
N ARG A 233 -5.04 19.63 2.96
CA ARG A 233 -4.37 19.83 4.23
C ARG A 233 -4.87 18.73 5.19
N PRO A 234 -3.98 17.97 5.84
CA PRO A 234 -4.38 17.01 6.87
C PRO A 234 -5.03 17.72 8.07
#